data_AF-A0AAN8JLI7-F1
#
_entry.id   AF-A0AAN8JLI7-F1
#
_cell.length_a   1.000
_cell.length_b   1.000
_cell.length_c   1.000
_cell.angle_alpha   90.00
_cell.angle_beta   90.00
_cell.angle_gamma   90.00
#
_symmetry.space_group_name_H-M   'P 1'
#
loop_
_entity.id
_entity.type
_entity.pdbx_description
1 polymer ?
#
loop_
_entity_poly.entity_id
_entity_poly.type
_entity_poly.pdbx_seq_one_letter_code
_entity_poly.pdbx_strand_id
1 'polypeptide(L)'
;MSKLRKVLTTEERLKVINLSEQGQSGRQIAKSIGVGKTQIQNILKRKAEVLEEYQVRAPCFKRCGFELDIDNDSGEDDEFNLPLSLLRMSKQVLDTDFVSLPAIDSNLATCDNVSEIDWSKSAKNLLAEEMGERNDDIDNESEEDEELKETESEKCINIDRALNYCDQIKTLAENECNFELLDAVMSVRDITSKLIITKCTKQPKINSFFV
;
A
#
# COMPACT_ATOMS: atom_id res chain seq x y z
N MET A 1 25.20 -37.23 10.44
CA MET A 1 24.76 -35.85 10.18
C MET A 1 23.45 -35.61 10.94
N SER A 2 23.35 -34.59 11.79
CA SER A 2 22.09 -34.29 12.48
C SER A 2 21.05 -33.77 11.48
N LYS A 3 19.85 -34.33 11.49
CA LYS A 3 18.74 -33.82 10.68
C LYS A 3 18.45 -32.37 11.07
N LEU A 4 18.50 -31.44 10.10
CA LEU A 4 18.18 -30.04 10.33
C LEU A 4 16.76 -29.91 10.91
N ARG A 5 16.59 -29.06 11.93
CA ARG A 5 15.29 -28.81 12.56
C ARG A 5 14.45 -27.92 11.63
N LYS A 6 13.25 -28.37 11.26
CA LYS A 6 12.28 -27.56 10.49
C LYS A 6 11.76 -26.42 11.36
N VAL A 7 11.91 -25.19 10.89
CA VAL A 7 11.29 -24.00 11.48
C VAL A 7 9.88 -23.88 10.91
N LEU A 8 8.87 -23.73 11.78
CA LEU A 8 7.46 -23.60 11.39
C LEU A 8 7.07 -22.13 11.24
N THR A 9 6.32 -21.83 10.18
CA THR A 9 5.70 -20.51 9.96
C THR A 9 4.56 -20.25 10.95
N THR A 10 4.11 -19.01 11.06
CA THR A 10 3.00 -18.63 11.95
C THR A 10 1.70 -19.37 11.57
N GLU A 11 1.43 -19.51 10.27
CA GLU A 11 0.28 -20.28 9.75
C GLU A 11 0.36 -21.77 10.08
N GLU A 12 1.53 -22.39 9.93
CA GLU A 12 1.71 -23.79 10.29
C GLU A 12 1.51 -24.01 11.81
N ARG A 13 1.89 -23.03 12.65
CA ARG A 13 1.64 -23.08 14.11
C ARG A 13 0.15 -22.95 14.44
N LEU A 14 -0.60 -22.11 13.72
CA LEU A 14 -2.07 -22.06 13.84
C LEU A 14 -2.72 -23.38 13.45
N LYS A 15 -2.25 -23.99 12.36
CA LYS A 15 -2.73 -25.32 11.94
C LYS A 15 -2.52 -26.38 13.02
N VAL A 16 -1.39 -26.33 13.76
CA VAL A 16 -1.16 -27.21 14.93
C VAL A 16 -2.22 -27.00 16.00
N ILE A 17 -2.56 -25.74 16.30
CA ILE A 17 -3.57 -25.39 17.32
C ILE A 17 -4.94 -25.91 16.90
N ASN A 18 -5.38 -25.63 15.68
CA ASN A 18 -6.69 -26.05 15.17
C ASN A 18 -6.84 -27.58 15.15
N LEU A 19 -5.81 -28.32 14.72
CA LEU A 19 -5.84 -29.79 14.74
C LEU A 19 -5.88 -30.35 16.17
N SER A 20 -5.25 -29.68 17.13
CA SER A 20 -5.31 -30.07 18.53
C SER A 20 -6.70 -29.83 19.14
N GLU A 21 -7.37 -28.74 18.76
CA GLU A 21 -8.74 -28.45 19.19
C GLU A 21 -9.76 -29.42 18.61
N GLN A 22 -9.50 -29.94 17.39
CA GLN A 22 -10.25 -31.04 16.78
C GLN A 22 -9.99 -32.40 17.46
N GLY A 23 -9.18 -32.45 18.53
CA GLY A 23 -8.92 -33.66 19.30
C GLY A 23 -7.84 -34.58 18.73
N GLN A 24 -7.06 -34.14 17.73
CA GLN A 24 -5.96 -34.97 17.23
C GLN A 24 -4.83 -35.09 18.26
N SER A 25 -4.24 -36.29 18.36
CA SER A 25 -3.10 -36.49 19.26
C SER A 25 -1.86 -35.77 18.73
N GLY A 26 -1.02 -35.26 19.62
CA GLY A 26 0.24 -34.58 19.22
C GLY A 26 1.18 -35.44 18.37
N ARG A 27 1.06 -36.77 18.41
CA ARG A 27 1.82 -37.69 17.55
C ARG A 27 1.28 -37.72 16.11
N GLN A 28 -0.04 -37.66 15.94
CA GLN A 28 -0.66 -37.56 14.62
C GLN A 28 -0.33 -36.22 13.96
N ILE A 29 -0.43 -35.12 14.72
CA ILE A 29 -0.10 -33.77 14.25
C ILE A 29 1.39 -33.67 13.87
N ALA A 30 2.28 -34.22 14.69
CA ALA A 30 3.71 -34.28 14.39
C ALA A 30 4.00 -35.00 13.05
N LYS A 31 3.28 -36.11 12.78
CA LYS A 31 3.43 -36.89 11.55
C LYS A 31 2.88 -36.16 10.33
N SER A 32 1.76 -35.45 10.45
CA SER A 32 1.15 -34.72 9.32
C SER A 32 1.97 -33.51 8.89
N ILE A 33 2.62 -32.82 9.83
CA ILE A 33 3.40 -31.60 9.55
C ILE A 33 4.90 -31.90 9.34
N GLY A 34 5.37 -33.06 9.81
CA GLY A 34 6.77 -33.49 9.67
C GLY A 34 7.71 -32.87 10.71
N VAL A 35 7.23 -32.65 11.94
CA VAL A 35 8.00 -32.03 13.04
C VAL A 35 8.08 -32.92 14.28
N GLY A 36 9.00 -32.61 15.19
CA GLY A 36 9.18 -33.36 16.43
C GLY A 36 8.04 -33.11 17.44
N LYS A 37 7.69 -34.13 18.23
CA LYS A 37 6.65 -34.05 19.28
C LYS A 37 6.88 -32.89 20.26
N THR A 38 8.13 -32.65 20.66
CA THR A 38 8.50 -31.57 21.58
C THR A 38 8.18 -30.19 21.00
N GLN A 39 8.34 -30.00 19.70
CA GLN A 39 8.03 -28.73 19.03
C GLN A 39 6.53 -28.47 19.05
N ILE A 40 5.70 -29.50 18.79
CA ILE A 40 4.25 -29.42 18.92
C ILE A 40 3.84 -29.06 20.36
N GLN A 41 4.42 -29.72 21.37
CA GLN A 41 4.12 -29.41 22.77
C GLN A 41 4.48 -27.97 23.15
N ASN A 42 5.61 -27.45 22.66
CA ASN A 42 6.00 -26.07 22.92
C ASN A 42 5.05 -25.06 22.27
N ILE A 43 4.56 -25.34 21.05
CA ILE A 43 3.56 -24.50 20.37
C ILE A 43 2.25 -24.49 21.17
N LEU A 44 1.76 -25.65 21.60
CA LEU A 44 0.52 -25.74 22.37
C LEU A 44 0.62 -25.08 23.76
N LYS A 45 1.80 -25.13 24.40
CA LYS A 45 2.05 -24.40 25.66
C LYS A 45 1.99 -22.88 25.48
N ARG A 46 2.43 -22.38 24.32
CA ARG A 46 2.44 -20.95 23.96
C ARG A 46 1.26 -20.57 23.06
N LYS A 47 0.13 -21.28 23.17
CA LYS A 47 -1.04 -21.07 22.31
C LYS A 47 -1.51 -19.61 22.29
N ALA A 48 -1.59 -18.98 23.46
CA ALA A 48 -2.04 -17.59 23.59
C ALA A 48 -1.11 -16.62 22.84
N GLU A 49 0.21 -16.74 23.03
CA GLU A 49 1.21 -15.92 22.35
C GLU A 49 1.15 -16.07 20.82
N VAL A 50 0.96 -17.30 20.32
CA VAL A 50 0.87 -17.57 18.88
C VAL A 50 -0.39 -16.94 18.26
N LEU A 51 -1.51 -16.93 18.99
CA LEU A 51 -2.76 -16.30 18.53
C LEU A 51 -2.63 -14.77 18.50
N GLU A 52 -2.00 -14.18 19.52
CA GLU A 52 -1.71 -12.75 19.56
C GLU A 52 -0.75 -12.32 18.45
N GLU A 53 0.35 -13.07 18.24
CA GLU A 53 1.30 -12.81 17.14
C GLU A 53 0.60 -12.82 15.77
N TYR A 54 -0.35 -13.74 15.58
CA TYR A 54 -1.15 -13.78 14.37
C TYR A 54 -2.10 -12.59 14.24
N GLN A 55 -2.83 -12.22 15.30
CA GLN A 55 -3.73 -11.06 15.29
C GLN A 55 -2.99 -9.75 15.03
N VAL A 56 -1.76 -9.61 15.50
CA VAL A 56 -0.93 -8.42 15.25
C VAL A 56 -0.40 -8.40 13.81
N ARG A 57 -0.02 -9.55 13.25
CA ARG A 57 0.49 -9.63 11.86
C ARG A 57 -0.58 -9.63 10.77
N ALA A 58 -1.77 -10.16 11.06
CA ALA A 58 -2.89 -10.20 10.12
C ALA A 58 -3.29 -8.83 9.52
N PRO A 59 -3.41 -7.74 10.30
CA PRO A 59 -3.80 -6.43 9.76
C PRO A 59 -2.73 -5.78 8.88
N CYS A 60 -1.46 -6.23 8.94
CA CYS A 60 -0.40 -5.72 8.08
C CYS A 60 -0.60 -6.12 6.62
N PHE A 61 -1.27 -7.25 6.34
CA PHE A 61 -1.51 -7.71 4.98
C PHE A 61 -2.85 -7.25 4.39
N LYS A 62 -3.83 -6.90 5.25
CA LYS A 62 -5.13 -6.38 4.80
C LYS A 62 -5.02 -4.99 4.13
N ARG A 63 -3.97 -4.23 4.47
CA ARG A 63 -3.66 -2.93 3.85
C ARG A 63 -3.00 -3.03 2.46
N CYS A 64 -2.67 -4.23 1.98
CA CYS A 64 -1.99 -4.47 0.71
C CYS A 64 -2.91 -4.98 -0.42
N GLY A 65 -4.24 -4.94 -0.26
CA GLY A 65 -5.18 -5.23 -1.36
C GLY A 65 -5.43 -6.71 -1.64
N PHE A 66 -5.15 -7.61 -0.71
CA PHE A 66 -5.66 -8.98 -0.77
C PHE A 66 -6.99 -9.04 -0.01
N GLU A 67 -8.09 -8.91 -0.74
CA GLU A 67 -9.42 -9.14 -0.20
C GLU A 67 -9.60 -10.64 0.06
N LEU A 68 -9.81 -10.97 1.33
CA LEU A 68 -10.44 -12.22 1.74
C LEU A 68 -11.92 -11.90 1.90
N ASP A 69 -12.74 -12.41 0.98
CA ASP A 69 -14.20 -12.45 1.11
C ASP A 69 -14.53 -13.33 2.32
N ILE A 70 -14.62 -12.69 3.48
CA ILE A 70 -15.25 -13.28 4.66
C ILE A 70 -16.69 -12.81 4.60
N ASP A 71 -17.55 -13.66 4.04
CA ASP A 71 -19.00 -13.53 4.17
C ASP A 71 -19.38 -13.60 5.65
N ASN A 72 -19.35 -12.45 6.33
CA ASN A 72 -19.91 -12.28 7.67
C ASN A 72 -21.35 -11.81 7.52
N ASP A 73 -22.21 -12.78 7.24
CA ASP A 73 -23.66 -12.72 7.44
C ASP A 73 -23.95 -12.69 8.95
N SER A 74 -23.84 -11.52 9.56
CA SER A 74 -24.43 -11.24 10.87
C SER A 74 -24.89 -9.80 10.89
N GLY A 75 -26.15 -9.61 10.52
CA GLY A 75 -26.89 -8.39 10.80
C GLY A 75 -26.93 -8.11 12.30
N GLU A 76 -26.61 -6.89 12.67
CA GLU A 76 -27.48 -5.99 13.42
C GLU A 76 -26.77 -4.63 13.54
N ASP A 77 -27.56 -3.58 13.39
CA ASP A 77 -27.15 -2.18 13.27
C ASP A 77 -26.48 -1.68 14.55
N ASP A 78 -25.14 -1.59 14.57
CA ASP A 78 -24.42 -0.75 15.52
C ASP A 78 -23.69 0.37 14.77
N GLU A 79 -24.43 1.47 14.65
CA GLU A 79 -24.05 2.77 14.11
C GLU A 79 -22.77 3.30 14.81
N PHE A 80 -21.67 3.35 14.04
CA PHE A 80 -20.45 4.13 14.28
C PHE A 80 -19.71 3.98 15.63
N ASN A 81 -19.11 2.80 15.86
CA ASN A 81 -17.91 2.73 16.70
C ASN A 81 -16.65 2.92 15.85
N LEU A 82 -16.43 4.14 15.36
CA LEU A 82 -15.11 4.50 14.85
C LEU A 82 -14.16 4.47 16.06
N PRO A 83 -13.09 3.63 16.05
CA PRO A 83 -12.26 3.48 17.23
C PRO A 83 -11.70 4.83 17.67
N LEU A 84 -11.91 5.19 18.94
CA LEU A 84 -11.34 6.41 19.56
C LEU A 84 -9.83 6.57 19.30
N SER A 85 -9.13 5.46 19.07
CA SER A 85 -7.73 5.42 18.64
C SER A 85 -7.49 6.04 17.27
N LEU A 86 -8.41 5.86 16.31
CA LEU A 86 -8.32 6.42 14.96
C LEU A 86 -8.53 7.94 14.99
N LEU A 87 -9.54 8.40 15.76
CA LEU A 87 -9.78 9.82 16.01
C LEU A 87 -8.56 10.48 16.67
N ARG A 88 -7.96 9.84 17.67
CA ARG A 88 -6.77 10.35 18.35
C ARG A 88 -5.55 10.42 17.42
N MET A 89 -5.35 9.41 16.57
CA MET A 89 -4.26 9.40 15.60
C MET A 89 -4.42 10.47 14.53
N SER A 90 -5.64 10.70 14.02
CA SER A 90 -5.88 11.72 12.99
C SER A 90 -5.47 13.11 13.46
N LYS A 91 -5.83 13.47 14.70
CA LYS A 91 -5.45 14.74 15.32
C LYS A 91 -3.95 14.88 15.52
N GLN A 92 -3.28 13.79 15.88
CA GLN A 92 -1.85 13.80 16.18
C GLN A 92 -0.97 13.80 14.92
N VAL A 93 -1.46 13.26 13.81
CA VAL A 93 -0.70 13.13 12.55
C VAL A 93 -0.99 14.27 11.58
N LEU A 94 -2.24 14.73 11.49
CA LEU A 94 -2.66 15.70 10.47
C LEU A 94 -2.86 17.11 11.02
N ASP A 95 -2.83 17.28 12.35
CA ASP A 95 -3.15 18.53 13.07
C ASP A 95 -4.48 19.18 12.63
N THR A 96 -5.36 18.37 12.04
CA THR A 96 -6.72 18.74 11.65
C THR A 96 -7.70 18.02 12.55
N ASP A 97 -8.55 18.77 13.25
CA ASP A 97 -9.76 18.18 13.82
C ASP A 97 -10.62 17.65 12.66
N PHE A 98 -11.26 16.48 12.84
CA PHE A 98 -12.30 16.01 11.91
C PHE A 98 -13.43 17.04 11.95
N VAL A 99 -13.33 18.06 11.09
CA VAL A 99 -14.44 18.93 10.77
C VAL A 99 -15.48 18.01 10.17
N SER A 100 -16.68 18.02 10.76
CA SER A 100 -17.85 17.32 10.23
C SER A 100 -17.91 17.56 8.72
N LEU A 101 -17.67 16.51 7.92
CA LEU A 101 -17.73 16.51 6.45
C LEU A 101 -18.92 17.33 5.90
N PRO A 102 -20.12 17.29 6.51
CA PRO A 102 -21.25 18.14 6.11
C PRO A 102 -20.94 19.65 6.01
N ALA A 103 -20.04 20.21 6.82
CA ALA A 103 -19.71 21.64 6.81
C ALA A 103 -18.68 22.02 5.74
N ILE A 104 -17.88 21.05 5.27
CA ILE A 104 -16.98 21.23 4.13
C ILE A 104 -17.78 21.08 2.83
N ASP A 105 -18.68 20.10 2.79
CA ASP A 105 -19.53 19.83 1.62
C ASP A 105 -20.59 20.91 1.37
N SER A 106 -21.02 21.65 2.40
CA SER A 106 -22.04 22.70 2.21
C SER A 106 -21.60 23.86 1.31
N ASN A 107 -20.29 24.05 1.13
CA ASN A 107 -19.73 25.10 0.26
C ASN A 107 -19.11 24.53 -1.03
N LEU A 108 -19.00 23.20 -1.17
CA LEU A 108 -18.63 22.62 -2.45
C LEU A 108 -19.83 22.74 -3.39
N ALA A 109 -19.59 23.25 -4.59
CA ALA A 109 -20.57 23.20 -5.67
C ALA A 109 -20.74 21.73 -6.08
N THR A 110 -21.64 21.02 -5.39
CA THR A 110 -22.07 19.70 -5.81
C THR A 110 -22.96 19.82 -7.05
N CYS A 111 -23.00 18.78 -7.87
CA CYS A 111 -23.84 18.75 -9.09
C CYS A 111 -25.33 19.00 -8.81
N ASP A 112 -25.76 18.85 -7.55
CA ASP A 112 -27.15 19.07 -7.12
C ASP A 112 -27.50 20.56 -6.90
N ASN A 113 -26.51 21.42 -6.65
CA ASN A 113 -26.72 22.85 -6.38
C ASN A 113 -26.79 23.72 -7.65
N VAL A 114 -26.56 23.14 -8.83
CA VAL A 114 -26.63 23.86 -10.10
C VAL A 114 -27.96 23.56 -10.78
N SER A 115 -29.02 24.20 -10.30
CA SER A 115 -30.39 24.05 -10.81
C SER A 115 -30.61 24.56 -12.25
N GLU A 116 -29.55 25.02 -12.93
CA GLU A 116 -29.61 25.60 -14.28
C GLU A 116 -28.91 24.75 -15.35
N ILE A 117 -28.26 23.63 -14.99
CA ILE A 117 -27.67 22.74 -15.98
C ILE A 117 -28.75 21.83 -16.56
N ASP A 118 -29.10 22.08 -17.83
CA ASP A 118 -29.99 21.22 -18.60
C ASP A 118 -29.25 19.95 -19.05
N TRP A 119 -29.31 18.91 -18.22
CA TRP A 119 -28.71 17.60 -18.47
C TRP A 119 -29.28 16.86 -19.69
N SER A 120 -30.35 17.37 -20.32
CA SER A 120 -30.84 16.82 -21.58
C SER A 120 -29.97 17.19 -22.78
N LYS A 121 -29.10 18.20 -22.64
CA LYS A 121 -28.10 18.55 -23.66
C LYS A 121 -26.96 17.51 -23.68
N SER A 122 -26.43 17.25 -24.88
CA SER A 122 -25.22 16.43 -25.04
C SER A 122 -24.04 17.06 -24.30
N ALA A 123 -23.21 16.24 -23.64
CA ALA A 123 -22.00 16.67 -22.94
C ALA A 123 -21.09 17.56 -23.81
N LYS A 124 -21.07 17.34 -25.13
CA LYS A 124 -20.29 18.16 -26.07
C LYS A 124 -20.76 19.62 -26.12
N ASN A 125 -22.06 19.87 -25.98
CA ASN A 125 -22.62 21.22 -25.98
C ASN A 125 -22.44 21.92 -24.64
N LEU A 126 -22.52 21.20 -23.52
CA LEU A 126 -22.28 21.75 -22.18
C LEU A 126 -20.84 22.24 -22.04
N LEU A 127 -19.86 21.45 -22.50
CA LEU A 127 -18.45 21.84 -22.50
C LEU A 127 -18.14 22.99 -23.46
N ALA A 128 -18.86 23.08 -24.59
CA ALA A 128 -18.69 24.17 -25.55
C ALA A 128 -19.25 25.51 -25.03
N GLU A 129 -20.35 25.49 -24.26
CA GLU A 129 -20.89 26.68 -23.59
C GLU A 129 -19.91 27.19 -22.50
N GLU A 130 -19.30 26.30 -21.71
CA GLU A 130 -18.34 26.67 -20.67
C GLU A 130 -17.01 27.21 -21.25
N MET A 131 -16.55 26.67 -22.38
CA MET A 131 -15.34 27.17 -23.05
C MET A 131 -15.60 28.38 -23.97
N GLY A 132 -16.85 28.65 -24.31
CA GLY A 132 -17.24 29.73 -25.23
C GLY A 132 -17.13 31.14 -24.65
N GLU A 133 -17.13 31.30 -23.32
CA GLU A 133 -17.01 32.61 -22.65
C GLU A 133 -15.56 33.07 -22.40
N ARG A 134 -14.56 32.27 -22.79
CA ARG A 134 -13.14 32.66 -22.73
C ARG A 134 -12.54 32.79 -24.13
N ASN A 135 -13.02 33.72 -24.93
CA ASN A 135 -12.34 34.08 -26.18
C ASN A 135 -12.34 35.59 -26.37
N ASP A 136 -11.32 36.24 -25.83
CA ASP A 136 -10.69 37.40 -26.47
C ASP A 136 -9.15 37.20 -26.39
N ASP A 137 -8.53 37.12 -27.57
CA ASP A 137 -7.12 37.39 -27.87
C ASP A 137 -6.00 36.46 -27.37
N ILE A 138 -5.97 35.20 -27.82
CA ILE A 138 -4.69 34.47 -27.95
C ILE A 138 -4.60 33.79 -29.31
N ASP A 139 -4.07 34.53 -30.29
CA ASP A 139 -3.39 33.97 -31.46
C ASP A 139 -2.15 33.21 -30.96
N ASN A 140 -2.20 31.88 -30.98
CA ASN A 140 -0.96 31.12 -31.05
C ASN A 140 -1.18 29.79 -31.79
N GLU A 141 -0.64 29.75 -32.99
CA GLU A 141 -0.48 28.56 -33.82
C GLU A 141 0.41 27.54 -33.08
N SER A 142 -0.17 26.42 -32.65
CA SER A 142 0.58 25.17 -32.54
C SER A 142 -0.36 23.99 -32.74
N GLU A 143 -0.38 23.49 -33.97
CA GLU A 143 -0.75 22.11 -34.27
C GLU A 143 0.21 21.18 -33.55
N GLU A 144 -0.28 20.34 -32.64
CA GLU A 144 0.21 18.98 -32.34
C GLU A 144 -0.70 18.34 -31.28
N ASP A 145 -1.81 17.77 -31.74
CA ASP A 145 -2.65 16.85 -30.97
C ASP A 145 -1.94 15.48 -30.88
N GLU A 146 -1.12 15.27 -29.85
CA GLU A 146 -0.78 13.92 -29.38
C GLU A 146 -1.76 13.46 -28.31
N GLU A 147 -2.70 12.64 -28.76
CA GLU A 147 -3.68 11.87 -28.00
C GLU A 147 -2.95 10.93 -27.00
N LEU A 148 -2.82 11.34 -25.74
CA LEU A 148 -2.23 10.55 -24.65
C LEU A 148 -3.08 9.31 -24.34
N LYS A 149 -2.79 8.20 -25.02
CA LYS A 149 -3.14 6.86 -24.55
C LYS A 149 -2.16 6.48 -23.43
N GLU A 150 -2.59 6.65 -22.17
CA GLU A 150 -1.92 6.07 -21.01
C GLU A 150 -1.97 4.53 -21.09
N THR A 151 -1.03 3.97 -21.84
CA THR A 151 -0.78 2.52 -21.85
C THR A 151 -0.10 2.13 -20.53
N GLU A 152 -0.48 0.97 -19.97
CA GLU A 152 -0.03 0.37 -18.70
C GLU A 152 1.50 0.14 -18.53
N SER A 153 2.36 0.77 -19.34
CA SER A 153 3.82 0.71 -19.28
C SER A 153 4.46 1.60 -18.19
N GLU A 154 3.69 2.37 -17.43
CA GLU A 154 4.22 3.36 -16.45
C GLU A 154 4.71 2.79 -15.11
N LYS A 155 4.61 1.47 -14.87
CA LYS A 155 5.03 0.91 -13.56
C LYS A 155 6.55 0.80 -13.37
N CYS A 156 7.37 1.26 -14.31
CA CYS A 156 8.80 1.42 -14.09
C CYS A 156 9.10 2.83 -13.58
N ILE A 157 9.15 2.99 -12.26
CA ILE A 157 9.70 4.20 -11.64
C ILE A 157 11.11 4.41 -12.19
N ASN A 158 11.30 5.52 -12.91
CA ASN A 158 12.60 5.92 -13.40
C ASN A 158 13.56 6.09 -12.20
N ILE A 159 14.77 5.53 -12.32
CA ILE A 159 15.78 5.55 -11.24
C ILE A 159 16.09 6.99 -10.82
N ASP A 160 16.12 7.91 -11.77
CA ASP A 160 16.36 9.34 -11.50
C ASP A 160 15.27 9.94 -10.62
N ARG A 161 14.01 9.51 -10.81
CA ARG A 161 12.87 9.93 -9.98
C ARG A 161 12.98 9.38 -8.56
N ALA A 162 13.44 8.13 -8.41
CA ALA A 162 13.69 7.54 -7.11
C ALA A 162 14.82 8.26 -6.34
N LEU A 163 15.88 8.69 -7.03
CA LEU A 163 16.94 9.49 -6.42
C LEU A 163 16.44 10.87 -5.96
N ASN A 164 15.62 11.53 -6.77
CA ASN A 164 15.01 12.81 -6.40
C ASN A 164 14.13 12.66 -5.15
N TYR A 165 13.31 11.61 -5.05
CA TYR A 165 12.56 11.34 -3.81
C TYR A 165 13.45 11.07 -2.60
N CYS A 166 14.57 10.36 -2.77
CA CYS A 166 15.53 10.18 -1.68
C CYS A 166 16.11 11.52 -1.21
N ASP A 167 16.43 12.45 -2.12
CA ASP A 167 16.93 13.78 -1.76
C ASP A 167 15.86 14.61 -1.03
N GLN A 168 14.59 14.56 -1.45
CA GLN A 168 13.50 15.24 -0.76
C GLN A 168 13.28 14.70 0.66
N ILE A 169 13.24 13.37 0.84
CA ILE A 169 13.07 12.75 2.16
C ILE A 169 14.27 13.05 3.04
N LYS A 170 15.49 13.09 2.48
CA LYS A 170 16.69 13.48 3.21
C LYS A 170 16.55 14.90 3.78
N THR A 171 16.15 15.87 2.97
CA THR A 171 15.95 17.26 3.43
C THR A 171 14.89 17.35 4.53
N LEU A 172 13.79 16.59 4.42
CA LEU A 172 12.77 16.50 5.47
C LEU A 172 13.34 15.89 6.76
N ALA A 173 14.08 14.79 6.67
CA ALA A 173 14.68 14.12 7.83
C ALA A 173 15.72 15.00 8.54
N GLU A 174 16.50 15.78 7.78
CA GLU A 174 17.43 16.78 8.32
C GLU A 174 16.70 17.91 9.06
N ASN A 175 15.60 18.42 8.50
CA ASN A 175 14.80 19.46 9.12
C ASN A 175 14.12 18.99 10.42
N GLU A 176 13.64 17.74 10.46
CA GLU A 176 12.99 17.15 11.63
C GLU A 176 13.97 16.55 12.65
N CYS A 177 15.28 16.56 12.37
CA CYS A 177 16.32 15.91 13.17
C CYS A 177 16.06 14.40 13.40
N ASN A 178 15.44 13.72 12.43
CA ASN A 178 15.13 12.29 12.51
C ASN A 178 16.29 11.45 11.95
N PHE A 179 17.25 11.11 12.82
CA PHE A 179 18.47 10.40 12.43
C PHE A 179 18.22 8.96 11.93
N GLU A 180 17.19 8.28 12.42
CA GLU A 180 16.86 6.92 11.97
C GLU A 180 16.35 6.92 10.53
N LEU A 181 15.48 7.88 10.20
CA LEU A 181 15.00 8.06 8.83
C LEU A 181 16.14 8.48 7.91
N LEU A 182 17.02 9.37 8.36
CA LEU A 182 18.18 9.82 7.60
C LEU A 182 19.11 8.64 7.25
N ASP A 183 19.43 7.78 8.21
CA ASP A 183 20.28 6.59 7.98
C ASP A 183 19.62 5.60 7.00
N ALA A 184 18.31 5.37 7.15
CA ALA A 184 17.54 4.52 6.24
C ALA A 184 17.56 5.07 4.79
N VAL A 185 17.33 6.37 4.60
CA VAL A 185 17.33 7.03 3.28
C VAL A 185 18.72 6.97 2.63
N MET A 186 19.78 7.17 3.41
CA MET A 186 21.15 7.07 2.92
C MET A 186 21.49 5.63 2.47
N SER A 187 21.04 4.62 3.21
CA SER A 187 21.20 3.21 2.83
C SER A 187 20.48 2.88 1.51
N VAL A 188 19.25 3.36 1.34
CA VAL A 188 18.48 3.18 0.09
C VAL A 188 19.17 3.88 -1.09
N ARG A 189 19.70 5.10 -0.89
CA ARG A 189 20.44 5.84 -1.92
C ARG A 189 21.71 5.09 -2.35
N ASP A 190 22.44 4.51 -1.40
CA ASP A 190 23.64 3.73 -1.69
C ASP A 190 23.34 2.47 -2.50
N ILE A 191 22.27 1.74 -2.14
CA ILE A 191 21.79 0.57 -2.89
C ILE A 191 21.39 0.98 -4.31
N THR A 192 20.65 2.08 -4.46
CA THR A 192 20.21 2.60 -5.75
C THR A 192 21.42 2.98 -6.64
N SER A 193 22.41 3.66 -6.06
CA SER A 193 23.66 4.02 -6.75
C SER A 193 24.44 2.79 -7.22
N LYS A 194 24.53 1.74 -6.37
CA LYS A 194 25.15 0.46 -6.74
C LYS A 194 24.39 -0.24 -7.89
N LEU A 195 23.06 -0.16 -7.89
CA LEU A 195 22.24 -0.71 -8.98
C LEU A 195 22.48 0.02 -10.30
N ILE A 196 22.62 1.35 -10.29
CA ILE A 196 22.97 2.15 -11.48
C ILE A 196 24.32 1.68 -12.03
N ILE A 197 25.36 1.62 -11.19
CA ILE A 197 26.69 1.17 -11.60
C ILE A 197 26.63 -0.26 -12.17
N THR A 198 25.87 -1.15 -11.53
CA THR A 198 25.71 -2.54 -12.01
C THR A 198 24.99 -2.60 -13.36
N LYS A 199 23.99 -1.74 -13.61
CA LYS A 199 23.32 -1.64 -14.91
C LYS A 199 24.25 -1.08 -15.98
N CYS A 200 25.00 -0.02 -15.68
CA CYS A 200 25.97 0.56 -16.60
C CYS A 200 27.12 -0.40 -16.95
N THR A 201 27.61 -1.17 -15.97
CA THR A 201 28.71 -2.14 -16.18
C THR A 201 28.27 -3.43 -16.85
N LYS A 202 26.98 -3.79 -16.79
CA LYS A 202 26.40 -4.95 -17.49
C LYS A 202 26.07 -4.68 -18.97
N GLN A 203 26.40 -3.51 -19.52
CA GLN A 203 26.27 -3.32 -20.96
C GLN A 203 27.11 -4.37 -21.68
N PRO A 204 26.48 -5.25 -22.49
CA PRO A 204 27.18 -6.32 -23.16
C PRO A 204 28.22 -5.69 -24.07
N LYS A 205 29.47 -6.13 -23.85
CA LYS A 205 30.65 -5.92 -24.66
C LYS A 205 30.30 -5.44 -26.07
N ILE A 206 30.78 -4.23 -26.36
CA ILE A 206 31.23 -3.78 -27.68
C ILE A 206 32.14 -4.88 -28.26
N ASN A 207 31.54 -5.92 -28.85
CA ASN A 207 32.25 -7.01 -29.53
C ASN A 207 32.35 -6.74 -31.03
N SER A 208 32.01 -5.54 -31.51
CA SER A 208 31.94 -5.21 -32.94
C SER A 208 32.97 -4.19 -33.42
N PHE A 209 33.92 -3.72 -32.59
CA PHE A 209 34.95 -2.75 -33.02
C PHE A 209 36.35 -3.36 -33.25
N PHE A 210 36.46 -4.69 -33.23
CA PHE A 210 37.69 -5.39 -33.63
C PHE A 210 37.34 -6.51 -34.62
N VAL A 211 36.90 -6.14 -35.83
CA VAL A 211 37.03 -6.96 -37.04
C VAL A 211 37.42 -6.03 -38.18
#